data_AF-A0A061ACR0-F1
#
_entry.id   AF-A0A061ACR0-F1
#
_cell.length_a   1.000
_cell.length_b   1.000
_cell.length_c   1.000
_cell.angle_alpha   90.00
_cell.angle_beta   90.00
_cell.angle_gamma   90.00
#
_symmetry.space_group_name_H-M   'P 1'
#
loop_
_entity.id
_entity.type
_entity.pdbx_description
1 polymer ?
#
loop_
_entity_poly.entity_id
_entity_poly.type
_entity_poly.pdbx_seq_one_letter_code
_entity_poly.pdbx_strand_id
1 'polypeptide(L)'
;MVKSADEVIISGIKEVDDFFEQEKTFLLDYSSKIKDSTARAEKMTRSHKNVADDYIHISSTLSSLSVDDNTALKKHFEKLSDLFEKLRVRTTVLIFCTPPQLLYIFINIHFVKSAIHLNTCVCF
;
A
#
# COMPACT_ATOMS: atom_id res chain seq x y z
N MET A 1 -0.06 -37.62 46.30
CA MET A 1 0.26 -36.64 45.23
C MET A 1 -1.02 -35.92 44.85
N VAL A 2 -1.36 -34.85 45.56
CA VAL A 2 -2.34 -33.86 45.12
C VAL A 2 -1.50 -32.63 44.80
N LYS A 3 -1.40 -32.27 43.52
CA LYS A 3 -0.81 -30.99 43.13
C LYS A 3 -1.72 -29.91 43.70
N SER A 4 -1.14 -28.98 44.46
CA SER A 4 -1.89 -27.95 45.20
C SER A 4 -2.69 -27.09 44.21
N ALA A 5 -3.95 -26.79 44.55
CA ALA A 5 -4.85 -26.00 43.71
C ALA A 5 -4.27 -24.62 43.33
N ASP A 6 -3.37 -24.08 44.15
CA ASP A 6 -2.68 -22.82 43.89
C ASP A 6 -1.70 -22.89 42.71
N GLU A 7 -1.02 -24.03 42.48
CA GLU A 7 -0.17 -24.20 41.29
C GLU A 7 -0.97 -24.24 39.99
N VAL A 8 -2.21 -24.78 40.03
CA VAL A 8 -3.11 -24.87 38.87
C VAL A 8 -3.71 -23.51 38.52
N ILE A 9 -3.99 -22.67 39.53
CA ILE A 9 -4.49 -21.31 39.32
C ILE A 9 -3.36 -20.40 38.80
N ILE A 10 -2.16 -20.52 39.37
CA ILE A 10 -0.99 -19.75 38.93
C ILE A 10 -0.55 -20.17 37.52
N SER A 11 -0.61 -21.46 37.17
CA SER A 11 -0.34 -21.91 35.80
C SER A 11 -1.37 -21.37 34.81
N GLY A 12 -2.66 -21.34 35.18
CA GLY A 12 -3.71 -20.78 34.34
C GLY A 12 -3.56 -19.27 34.10
N ILE A 13 -3.13 -18.50 35.11
CA ILE A 13 -2.87 -17.06 34.96
C ILE A 13 -1.65 -16.80 34.08
N LYS A 14 -0.59 -17.61 34.23
CA LYS A 14 0.64 -17.47 33.42
C LYS A 14 0.41 -17.83 31.95
N GLU A 15 -0.37 -18.87 31.66
CA GLU A 15 -0.72 -19.23 30.27
C GLU A 15 -1.57 -18.14 29.58
N VAL A 16 -2.43 -17.46 30.34
CA VAL A 16 -3.22 -16.33 29.84
C VAL A 16 -2.33 -15.12 29.54
N ASP A 17 -1.36 -14.82 30.41
CA ASP A 17 -0.42 -13.70 30.20
C ASP A 17 0.54 -13.97 29.01
N ASP A 18 1.07 -15.19 28.90
CA ASP A 18 1.92 -15.62 27.77
C ASP A 18 1.15 -15.55 26.43
N PHE A 19 -0.14 -15.89 26.44
CA PHE A 19 -1.02 -15.76 25.26
C PHE A 19 -1.18 -14.29 24.85
N PHE A 20 -1.44 -13.38 25.79
CA PHE A 20 -1.61 -11.95 25.49
C PHE A 20 -0.30 -11.29 25.00
N GLU A 21 0.85 -11.64 25.55
CA GLU A 21 2.14 -11.14 25.06
C GLU A 21 2.48 -11.68 23.67
N GLN A 22 2.15 -12.94 23.37
CA GLN A 22 2.29 -13.49 22.03
C GLN A 22 1.36 -12.78 21.02
N GLU A 23 0.10 -12.56 21.38
CA GLU A 23 -0.88 -11.86 20.55
C GLU A 23 -0.44 -10.41 20.28
N LYS A 24 0.05 -9.71 21.31
CA LYS A 24 0.61 -8.36 21.20
C LYS A 24 1.81 -8.32 20.27
N THR A 25 2.74 -9.26 20.40
CA THR A 25 3.91 -9.37 19.52
C THR A 25 3.49 -9.59 18.07
N PHE A 26 2.55 -10.51 17.83
CA PHE A 26 1.98 -10.76 16.51
C PHE A 26 1.36 -9.51 15.89
N LEU A 27 0.58 -8.76 16.67
CA LEU A 27 -0.08 -7.53 16.22
C LEU A 27 0.92 -6.42 15.89
N LEU A 28 1.99 -6.28 16.68
CA LEU A 28 3.07 -5.33 16.39
C LEU A 28 3.78 -5.69 15.09
N ASP A 29 4.16 -6.95 14.91
CA ASP A 29 4.79 -7.46 13.69
C ASP A 29 3.89 -7.28 12.45
N TYR A 30 2.61 -7.60 12.59
CA TYR A 30 1.64 -7.42 11.52
C TYR A 30 1.48 -5.95 11.14
N SER A 31 1.40 -5.04 12.13
CA SER A 31 1.33 -3.60 11.89
C SER A 31 2.56 -3.08 11.14
N SER A 32 3.75 -3.61 11.46
CA SER A 32 5.00 -3.26 10.79
C SER A 32 4.99 -3.71 9.33
N LYS A 33 4.61 -4.97 9.07
CA LYS A 33 4.49 -5.53 7.70
C LYS A 33 3.53 -4.73 6.83
N ILE A 34 2.43 -4.24 7.40
CA ILE A 34 1.49 -3.41 6.65
C ILE A 34 2.06 -2.02 6.37
N LYS A 35 2.73 -1.37 7.34
CA LYS A 35 3.39 -0.07 7.10
C LYS A 35 4.38 -0.18 5.94
N ASP A 36 5.20 -1.23 5.93
CA ASP A 36 6.16 -1.49 4.86
C ASP A 36 5.47 -1.73 3.51
N SER A 37 4.41 -2.53 3.49
CA SER A 37 3.64 -2.81 2.27
C SER A 37 2.98 -1.54 1.72
N THR A 38 2.46 -0.69 2.62
CA THR A 38 1.89 0.62 2.28
C THR A 38 2.95 1.53 1.68
N ALA A 39 4.12 1.66 2.33
CA ALA A 39 5.21 2.50 1.85
C ALA A 39 5.71 2.08 0.45
N ARG A 40 5.78 0.76 0.20
CA ARG A 40 6.13 0.21 -1.12
C ARG A 40 5.11 0.58 -2.19
N ALA A 41 3.83 0.46 -1.90
CA ALA A 41 2.77 0.81 -2.84
C ALA A 41 2.69 2.32 -3.11
N GLU A 42 2.94 3.14 -2.09
CA GLU A 42 3.02 4.60 -2.25
C GLU A 42 4.21 4.99 -3.14
N LYS A 43 5.38 4.33 -2.98
CA LYS A 43 6.54 4.49 -3.87
C LYS A 43 6.20 4.11 -5.31
N MET A 44 5.50 3.00 -5.53
CA MET A 44 5.06 2.58 -6.87
C MET A 44 4.08 3.60 -7.49
N THR A 45 3.16 4.13 -6.68
CA THR A 45 2.22 5.18 -7.11
C THR A 45 2.95 6.46 -7.54
N ARG A 46 3.94 6.91 -6.77
CA ARG A 46 4.81 8.04 -7.16
C ARG A 46 5.55 7.76 -8.47
N SER A 47 6.13 6.56 -8.62
CA SER A 47 6.85 6.19 -9.83
C SER A 47 5.96 6.22 -11.06
N HIS A 48 4.74 5.68 -10.96
CA HIS A 48 3.77 5.74 -12.06
C HIS A 48 3.32 7.16 -12.39
N LYS A 49 3.19 8.03 -11.38
CA LYS A 49 2.91 9.45 -11.60
C LYS A 49 4.03 10.12 -12.40
N ASN A 50 5.28 9.93 -11.99
CA ASN A 50 6.43 10.51 -12.71
C ASN A 50 6.49 10.03 -14.16
N VAL A 51 6.28 8.74 -14.41
CA VAL A 51 6.25 8.18 -15.77
C VAL A 51 5.09 8.76 -16.60
N ALA A 52 3.93 8.99 -15.99
CA ALA A 52 2.81 9.63 -16.67
C ALA A 52 3.12 11.10 -17.03
N ASP A 53 3.79 11.82 -16.15
CA ASP A 53 4.24 13.20 -16.39
C ASP A 53 5.29 13.24 -17.53
N ASP A 54 6.22 12.28 -17.57
CA ASP A 54 7.19 12.14 -18.67
C ASP A 54 6.49 11.89 -20.02
N TYR A 55 5.44 11.05 -20.04
CA TYR A 55 4.65 10.82 -21.26
C TYR A 55 3.94 12.09 -21.75
N ILE A 56 3.45 12.95 -20.85
CA ILE A 56 2.85 14.24 -21.22
C ILE A 56 3.91 15.16 -21.83
N HIS A 57 5.10 15.21 -21.23
CA HIS A 57 6.19 16.02 -21.77
C HIS A 57 6.61 15.56 -23.16
N ILE A 58 6.81 14.25 -23.34
CA ILE A 58 7.23 13.68 -24.63
C ILE A 58 6.14 13.87 -25.70
N SER A 59 4.87 13.62 -25.38
CA SER A 59 3.76 13.81 -26.33
C SER A 59 3.67 15.29 -26.77
N SER A 60 3.77 16.22 -25.82
CA SER A 60 3.76 17.67 -26.09
C SER A 60 4.92 18.09 -27.00
N THR A 61 6.15 17.65 -26.73
CA THR A 61 7.32 17.96 -27.56
C THR A 61 7.19 17.38 -28.96
N LEU A 62 6.69 16.14 -29.09
CA LEU A 62 6.44 15.51 -30.39
C LEU A 62 5.36 16.26 -31.18
N SER A 63 4.31 16.73 -30.51
CA SER A 63 3.26 17.53 -31.12
C SER A 63 3.74 18.92 -31.56
N SER A 64 4.67 19.55 -30.83
CA SER A 64 5.26 20.83 -31.30
C SER A 64 6.19 20.61 -32.50
N LEU A 65 7.00 19.55 -32.48
CA LEU A 65 7.88 19.19 -33.60
C LEU A 65 7.09 18.89 -34.87
N SER A 66 5.93 18.22 -34.76
CA SER A 66 5.09 17.89 -35.92
C SER A 66 4.43 19.11 -36.58
N VAL A 67 4.31 20.24 -35.87
CA VAL A 67 3.80 21.50 -36.40
C VAL A 67 4.86 22.19 -37.27
N ASP A 68 6.13 22.14 -36.85
CA ASP A 68 7.25 22.78 -37.54
C ASP A 68 7.78 21.96 -38.74
N ASP A 69 7.55 20.64 -38.75
CA ASP A 69 8.07 19.73 -39.79
C ASP A 69 7.13 19.60 -41.01
N ASN A 70 7.59 20.01 -42.20
CA ASN A 70 6.83 19.93 -43.46
C ASN A 70 7.19 18.70 -44.32
N THR A 71 7.60 17.62 -43.65
CA THR A 71 8.11 16.39 -44.26
C THR A 71 7.24 15.17 -43.93
N ALA A 72 7.53 14.01 -44.56
CA ALA A 72 6.84 12.74 -44.28
C ALA A 72 6.90 12.31 -42.79
N LEU A 73 7.81 12.89 -42.00
CA LEU A 73 8.00 12.62 -40.58
C LEU A 73 6.87 13.15 -39.70
N LYS A 74 6.12 14.16 -40.15
CA LYS A 74 4.97 14.72 -39.41
C LYS A 74 3.97 13.64 -38.99
N LYS A 75 3.58 12.77 -39.92
CA LYS A 75 2.64 11.66 -39.66
C LYS A 75 3.21 10.64 -38.67
N HIS A 76 4.53 10.50 -38.58
CA HIS A 76 5.17 9.61 -37.62
C HIS A 76 5.18 10.23 -36.22
N PHE A 77 5.46 11.53 -36.11
CA PHE A 77 5.42 12.24 -34.83
C PHE A 77 4.02 12.34 -34.24
N GLU A 78 3.00 12.59 -35.07
CA GLU A 78 1.59 12.55 -34.65
C GLU A 78 1.20 11.17 -34.11
N LYS A 79 1.54 10.08 -34.81
CA LYS A 79 1.29 8.71 -34.34
C LYS A 79 2.01 8.37 -33.04
N LEU A 80 3.24 8.86 -32.85
CA LEU A 80 4.00 8.66 -31.61
C LEU A 80 3.40 9.45 -30.45
N SER A 81 2.97 10.70 -30.70
CA SER A 81 2.29 11.52 -29.70
C SER A 81 1.00 10.85 -29.20
N ASP A 82 0.17 10.35 -30.11
CA ASP A 82 -1.04 9.58 -29.78
C ASP A 82 -0.74 8.29 -29.01
N LEU A 83 0.38 7.64 -29.30
CA LEU A 83 0.82 6.45 -28.56
C LEU A 83 1.18 6.78 -27.12
N PHE A 84 1.91 7.88 -26.89
CA PHE A 84 2.29 8.32 -25.55
C PHE A 84 1.07 8.74 -24.70
N GLU A 85 0.06 9.38 -25.30
CA GLU A 85 -1.21 9.65 -24.60
C GLU A 85 -1.96 8.36 -24.22
N LYS A 86 -1.99 7.35 -25.10
CA LYS A 86 -2.59 6.04 -24.79
C LYS A 86 -1.84 5.31 -23.67
N LEU A 87 -0.51 5.41 -23.65
CA LEU A 87 0.33 4.83 -22.61
C LEU A 87 0.11 5.55 -21.26
N ARG A 88 -0.08 6.87 -21.26
CA ARG A 88 -0.44 7.65 -20.07
C ARG A 88 -1.72 7.13 -19.41
N VAL A 89 -2.79 6.95 -20.18
CA VAL A 89 -4.08 6.44 -19.66
C VAL A 89 -3.91 5.07 -19.02
N ARG A 90 -3.12 4.18 -19.64
CA ARG A 90 -2.84 2.85 -19.09
C ARG A 90 -2.08 2.93 -17.76
N THR A 91 -1.12 3.84 -17.63
CA THR A 91 -0.39 4.09 -16.37
C THR A 91 -1.30 4.66 -15.28
N THR A 92 -2.23 5.57 -15.61
CA THR A 92 -3.20 6.11 -14.65
C THR A 92 -4.17 5.04 -14.12
N VAL A 93 -4.60 4.09 -14.96
CA VAL A 93 -5.45 2.96 -14.53
C VAL A 93 -4.72 2.05 -13.54
N LEU A 94 -3.41 1.84 -13.71
CA LEU A 94 -2.60 1.08 -12.75
C LEU A 94 -2.52 1.77 -11.39
N ILE A 95 -2.46 3.11 -11.35
CA ILE A 95 -2.50 3.91 -10.11
C ILE A 95 -3.83 3.77 -9.37
N PHE A 96 -4.95 3.63 -10.08
CA PHE A 96 -6.28 3.48 -9.46
C PHE A 96 -6.61 2.04 -9.04
N CYS A 97 -5.94 1.04 -9.61
CA CYS A 97 -6.16 -0.37 -9.28
C CYS A 97 -5.32 -0.87 -8.08
N THR A 98 -4.23 -0.18 -7.74
CA THR A 98 -3.42 -0.42 -6.54
C THR A 98 -4.07 -0.02 -5.19
N PRO A 99 -4.89 1.05 -5.04
CA PRO A 99 -5.49 1.44 -3.76
C PRO A 99 -6.58 0.53 -3.16
N PRO A 100 -7.45 -0.20 -3.89
CA PRO A 100 -8.51 -0.99 -3.24
C PRO A 100 -7.99 -2.12 -2.34
N GLN A 101 -6.82 -2.69 -2.65
CA GLN A 101 -6.18 -3.72 -1.81
C GLN A 101 -5.63 -3.13 -0.50
N LEU A 102 -5.15 -1.89 -0.51
CA LEU A 102 -4.57 -1.23 0.66
C LEU A 102 -5.60 -0.58 1.57
N LEU A 103 -6.70 -0.06 1.02
CA LEU A 103 -7.76 0.55 1.82
C LEU A 103 -8.44 -0.48 2.75
N TYR A 104 -8.63 -1.72 2.27
CA TYR A 104 -9.17 -2.82 3.08
C TYR A 104 -8.25 -3.18 4.27
N ILE A 105 -6.93 -3.11 4.05
CA ILE A 105 -5.93 -3.39 5.08
C ILE A 105 -5.85 -2.19 6.06
N PHE A 106 -5.93 -0.95 5.59
CA PHE A 106 -5.91 0.26 6.42
C PHE A 106 -7.11 0.34 7.38
N ILE A 107 -8.31 0.00 6.90
CA ILE A 107 -9.52 -0.05 7.73
C ILE A 107 -9.39 -1.12 8.82
N ASN A 108 -8.84 -2.29 8.49
CA ASN A 108 -8.57 -3.34 9.47
C ASN A 108 -7.54 -2.90 10.52
N ILE A 109 -6.51 -2.12 10.17
CA ILE A 109 -5.53 -1.59 11.15
C ILE A 109 -6.18 -0.63 12.14
N HIS A 110 -7.02 0.30 11.68
CA HIS A 110 -7.68 1.25 12.58
C HIS A 110 -8.59 0.54 13.58
N PHE A 111 -9.28 -0.52 13.12
CA PHE A 111 -10.10 -1.37 13.96
C PHE A 111 -9.28 -2.17 14.97
N VAL A 112 -8.18 -2.81 14.53
CA VAL A 112 -7.30 -3.61 15.38
C VAL A 112 -6.54 -2.76 16.40
N LYS A 113 -6.06 -1.57 16.01
CA LYS A 113 -5.39 -0.64 16.92
C LYS A 113 -6.34 -0.10 18.00
N SER A 114 -7.61 0.12 17.65
CA SER A 114 -8.66 0.48 18.62
C SER A 114 -8.99 -0.69 19.55
N ALA A 115 -9.00 -1.94 19.05
CA ALA A 115 -9.26 -3.13 19.86
C ALA A 115 -8.13 -3.43 20.86
N ILE A 116 -6.86 -3.24 20.49
CA ILE A 116 -5.71 -3.40 21.39
C ILE A 116 -5.74 -2.34 22.50
N HIS A 117 -6.01 -1.08 22.15
CA HIS A 117 -6.07 0.01 23.14
C HIS A 117 -7.25 -0.15 24.11
N LEU A 118 -8.34 -0.79 23.67
CA LEU A 118 -9.48 -1.13 24.53
C LEU A 118 -9.18 -2.32 25.44
N ASN A 119 -8.51 -3.37 24.95
CA ASN A 119 -8.14 -4.52 25.78
C ASN A 119 -7.06 -4.21 26.83
N THR A 120 -6.10 -3.32 26.54
CA THR A 120 -5.17 -2.83 27.58
C THR A 120 -5.88 -1.98 28.65
N CYS A 121 -7.04 -1.40 28.34
CA CYS A 121 -7.83 -0.58 29.27
C CYS A 121 -8.86 -1.40 30.07
N VAL A 122 -9.22 -2.62 29.61
CA VAL A 122 -10.13 -3.54 30.30
C VAL A 122 -9.38 -4.54 31.21
N CYS A 123 -8.05 -4.65 31.07
CA CYS A 123 -7.20 -5.47 31.94
C CYS A 123 -6.54 -4.71 33.11
N PHE A 124 -7.00 -3.50 33.45
CA PHE A 124 -6.58 -2.76 34.66
C PHE A 124 -7.78 -2.40 35.54
#